data_AF-A0A7T7L2E3-F1
#
_entry.id   AF-A0A7T7L2E3-F1
#
_cell.length_a   1.000
_cell.length_b   1.000
_cell.length_c   1.000
_cell.angle_alpha   90.00
_cell.angle_beta   90.00
_cell.angle_gamma   90.00
#
_symmetry.space_group_name_H-M   'P 1'
#
loop_
_entity.id
_entity.type
_entity.pdbx_description
1 polymer ?
#
loop_
_entity_poly.entity_id
_entity_poly.type
_entity_poly.pdbx_seq_one_letter_code
_entity_poly.pdbx_strand_id
1 'polypeptide(L)'
;MRRHIVGIIAAGLLLAGCSEGSGDDKTEPKANPEAAAETTSTAPVKLSDKWGPKLDAAGDKGEPGVCTEVGSPGCVDHITQLTEVVYDVETAIEEAGAEALYPRSMKHIDGVEAASEAYVAAECKGSTDTTLGDSACAGYAATLLLGPATLSMTMQTDEYSS
;
A
#
# COMPACT_ATOMS: atom_id res chain seq x y z
N MET A 1 33.84 -30.84 -12.37
CA MET A 1 34.20 -31.00 -10.94
C MET A 1 33.05 -31.72 -10.25
N ARG A 2 33.33 -32.81 -9.54
CA ARG A 2 32.35 -33.53 -8.72
C ARG A 2 32.09 -32.75 -7.43
N ARG A 3 30.82 -32.64 -7.03
CA ARG A 3 30.30 -32.98 -5.69
C ARG A 3 28.77 -32.86 -5.67
N HIS A 4 28.12 -33.98 -5.40
CA HIS A 4 26.70 -34.14 -5.12
C HIS A 4 26.42 -33.93 -3.63
N ILE A 5 25.31 -33.24 -3.28
CA ILE A 5 24.53 -33.35 -2.03
C ILE A 5 23.09 -32.92 -2.44
N VAL A 6 22.15 -33.80 -2.81
CA VAL A 6 21.28 -34.69 -2.00
C VAL A 6 20.52 -33.95 -0.88
N GLY A 7 19.19 -33.86 -1.01
CA GLY A 7 18.31 -33.46 0.09
C GLY A 7 16.85 -33.25 -0.32
N ILE A 8 16.16 -34.31 -0.76
CA ILE A 8 14.69 -34.35 -0.80
C ILE A 8 14.19 -34.43 0.65
N ILE A 9 13.27 -33.53 1.05
CA ILE A 9 12.40 -33.78 2.20
C ILE A 9 10.96 -33.66 1.71
N ALA A 10 10.34 -34.82 1.58
CA ALA A 10 8.92 -35.01 1.39
C ALA A 10 8.30 -35.52 2.70
N ALA A 11 6.99 -35.27 2.82
CA ALA A 11 5.99 -35.93 3.66
C ALA A 11 5.74 -35.39 5.08
N GLY A 12 4.44 -35.13 5.33
CA GLY A 12 3.87 -34.85 6.64
C GLY A 12 2.36 -34.55 6.62
N LEU A 13 1.56 -35.37 5.92
CA LEU A 13 0.09 -35.41 6.04
C LEU A 13 -0.25 -36.42 7.15
N LEU A 14 -0.76 -35.99 8.31
CA LEU A 14 -1.56 -36.80 9.28
C LEU A 14 -2.33 -35.80 10.17
N LEU A 15 -3.66 -35.65 10.04
CA LEU A 15 -4.74 -36.46 10.62
C LEU A 15 -4.88 -36.37 12.16
N ALA A 16 -6.03 -35.81 12.56
CA ALA A 16 -6.86 -36.12 13.72
C ALA A 16 -6.18 -36.42 15.07
N GLY A 17 -6.37 -35.50 16.02
CA GLY A 17 -6.20 -35.74 17.45
C GLY A 17 -7.49 -35.44 18.20
N CYS A 18 -8.52 -36.28 18.04
CA CYS A 18 -9.54 -36.43 19.08
C CYS A 18 -8.89 -37.23 20.22
N SER A 19 -8.61 -36.58 21.34
CA SER A 19 -8.26 -37.30 22.57
C SER A 19 -9.53 -37.96 23.12
N GLU A 20 -9.70 -39.24 22.79
CA GLU A 20 -10.57 -40.15 23.51
C GLU A 20 -9.81 -40.64 24.75
N GLY A 21 -10.07 -39.97 25.88
CA GLY A 21 -9.64 -40.40 27.20
C GLY A 21 -10.85 -40.90 27.98
N SER A 22 -11.09 -42.21 27.91
CA SER A 22 -11.99 -42.90 28.85
C SER A 22 -11.27 -43.04 30.20
N GLY A 23 -11.72 -42.25 31.17
CA GLY A 23 -11.34 -42.35 32.57
C GLY A 23 -12.50 -41.88 33.44
N ASP A 24 -13.18 -42.82 34.08
CA ASP A 24 -14.09 -42.61 35.20
C ASP A 24 -13.36 -41.81 36.29
N ASP A 25 -13.79 -40.57 36.57
CA ASP A 25 -13.63 -39.99 37.90
C ASP A 25 -14.61 -38.84 38.14
N LYS A 26 -15.34 -38.97 39.25
CA LYS A 26 -16.28 -37.98 39.78
C LYS A 26 -15.53 -36.72 40.17
N THR A 27 -15.80 -35.58 39.55
CA THR A 27 -15.67 -34.25 40.17
C THR A 27 -16.45 -33.25 39.33
N GLU A 28 -17.49 -32.63 39.91
CA GLU A 28 -18.12 -31.43 39.38
C GLU A 28 -17.11 -30.26 39.39
N PRO A 29 -16.96 -29.50 38.29
CA PRO A 29 -16.50 -28.13 38.37
C PRO A 29 -17.65 -27.20 37.96
N LYS A 30 -17.98 -26.31 38.90
CA LYS A 30 -18.84 -25.14 38.74
C LYS A 30 -18.73 -24.53 37.34
N ALA A 31 -19.90 -24.28 36.74
CA ALA A 31 -20.07 -23.39 35.61
C ALA A 31 -19.33 -22.07 35.87
N ASN A 32 -18.19 -21.91 35.21
CA ASN A 32 -17.54 -20.62 35.04
C ASN A 32 -18.32 -19.92 33.92
N PRO A 33 -18.87 -18.71 34.13
CA PRO A 33 -19.54 -18.01 33.04
C PRO A 33 -18.51 -17.79 31.93
N GLU A 34 -18.81 -18.37 30.77
CA GLU A 34 -18.23 -18.05 29.48
C GLU A 34 -18.11 -16.52 29.40
N ALA A 35 -16.89 -16.02 29.55
CA ALA A 35 -16.58 -14.67 29.12
C ALA A 35 -16.78 -14.72 27.60
N ALA A 36 -17.99 -14.37 27.15
CA ALA A 36 -18.24 -14.04 25.78
C ALA A 36 -17.14 -13.07 25.38
N ALA A 37 -16.23 -13.53 24.52
CA ALA A 37 -15.25 -12.65 23.91
C ALA A 37 -16.10 -11.57 23.24
N GLU A 38 -16.10 -10.37 23.83
CA GLU A 38 -16.63 -9.20 23.18
C GLU A 38 -15.82 -9.08 21.89
N THR A 39 -16.43 -9.50 20.78
CA THR A 39 -16.01 -9.11 19.45
C THR A 39 -16.11 -7.59 19.48
N THR A 40 -15.01 -6.96 19.89
CA THR A 40 -14.83 -5.53 19.74
C THR A 40 -14.89 -5.35 18.24
N SER A 41 -16.06 -4.94 17.76
CA SER A 41 -16.23 -4.49 16.39
C SER A 41 -15.39 -3.22 16.30
N THR A 42 -14.09 -3.41 16.04
CA THR A 42 -13.19 -2.32 15.72
C THR A 42 -13.80 -1.68 14.50
N ALA A 43 -14.23 -0.42 14.64
CA ALA A 43 -14.70 0.33 13.50
C ALA A 43 -13.67 0.22 12.36
N PRO A 44 -14.09 0.06 11.10
CA PRO A 44 -13.18 -0.08 9.99
C PRO A 44 -12.16 1.07 10.01
N VAL A 45 -10.89 0.73 9.83
CA VAL A 45 -9.79 1.71 9.84
C VAL A 45 -10.03 2.68 8.69
N LYS A 46 -10.34 3.94 9.02
CA LYS A 46 -10.61 5.00 8.06
C LYS A 46 -9.43 5.97 7.99
N LEU A 47 -8.56 5.78 7.00
CA LEU A 47 -7.32 6.52 6.84
C LEU A 47 -7.53 7.81 6.03
N SER A 48 -8.58 7.89 5.20
CA SER A 48 -8.88 9.06 4.36
C SER A 48 -9.10 10.33 5.18
N ASP A 49 -9.67 10.23 6.38
CA ASP A 49 -9.94 11.41 7.22
C ASP A 49 -8.64 12.12 7.63
N LYS A 50 -7.55 11.36 7.80
CA LYS A 50 -6.22 11.88 8.12
C LYS A 50 -5.43 12.26 6.87
N TRP A 51 -5.49 11.42 5.84
CA TRP A 51 -4.59 11.50 4.69
C TRP A 51 -5.18 12.21 3.48
N GLY A 52 -6.49 12.13 3.24
CA GLY A 52 -7.18 12.83 2.14
C GLY A 52 -6.84 14.33 2.10
N PRO A 53 -7.01 15.09 3.20
CA PRO A 53 -6.65 16.51 3.21
C PRO A 53 -5.17 16.79 2.91
N LYS A 54 -4.26 15.88 3.27
CA LYS A 54 -2.83 16.03 2.99
C LYS A 54 -2.50 15.75 1.52
N LEU A 55 -3.13 14.72 0.95
CA LEU A 55 -3.00 14.35 -0.46
C LEU A 55 -3.54 15.45 -1.37
N ASP A 56 -4.73 15.97 -1.05
CA ASP A 56 -5.36 17.08 -1.78
C ASP A 56 -4.47 18.33 -1.70
N ALA A 57 -4.01 18.68 -0.49
CA ALA A 57 -3.10 19.81 -0.30
C ALA A 57 -1.74 19.62 -0.99
N ALA A 58 -1.26 18.37 -1.15
CA ALA A 58 -0.04 18.10 -1.91
C ALA A 58 -0.24 18.39 -3.39
N GLY A 59 -1.37 17.98 -3.97
CA GLY A 59 -1.72 18.28 -5.37
C GLY A 59 -1.91 19.78 -5.64
N ASP A 60 -2.36 20.55 -4.66
CA ASP A 60 -2.53 22.01 -4.76
C ASP A 60 -1.24 22.80 -4.50
N LYS A 61 -0.18 22.17 -3.99
CA LYS A 61 1.10 22.82 -3.72
C LYS A 61 1.91 22.97 -4.99
N GLY A 62 1.83 24.12 -5.64
CA GLY A 62 2.75 24.47 -6.72
C GLY A 62 2.41 25.82 -7.33
N GLU A 63 3.42 26.54 -7.80
CA GLU A 63 3.15 27.69 -8.65
C GLU A 63 2.72 27.20 -10.04
N PRO A 64 1.77 27.89 -10.71
CA PRO A 64 1.45 27.59 -12.09
C PRO A 64 2.73 27.52 -12.95
N GLY A 65 2.92 26.41 -13.65
CA GLY A 65 4.09 26.21 -14.52
C GLY A 65 5.33 25.62 -13.85
N VAL A 66 5.28 25.19 -12.58
CA VAL A 66 6.41 24.51 -11.92
C VAL A 66 6.93 23.30 -12.73
N CYS A 67 6.04 22.65 -13.48
CA CYS A 67 6.33 21.52 -14.36
C CYS A 67 6.09 21.83 -15.84
N THR A 68 6.36 23.06 -16.29
CA THR A 68 6.34 23.37 -17.73
C THR A 68 7.34 22.52 -18.51
N GLU A 69 8.53 22.27 -17.96
CA GLU A 69 9.48 21.29 -18.47
C GLU A 69 9.61 20.16 -17.44
N VAL A 70 9.30 18.93 -17.84
CA VAL A 70 9.17 17.81 -16.90
C VAL A 70 10.48 17.38 -16.27
N GLY A 71 11.63 17.71 -16.89
CA GLY A 71 12.96 17.43 -16.35
C GLY A 71 13.61 18.61 -15.63
N SER A 72 12.93 19.77 -15.55
CA SER A 72 13.47 20.94 -14.87
C SER A 72 13.68 20.68 -13.37
N PRO A 73 14.67 21.31 -12.71
CA PRO A 73 14.91 21.10 -11.28
C PRO A 73 13.67 21.37 -10.41
N GLY A 74 12.92 22.44 -10.71
CA GLY A 74 11.70 22.77 -9.99
C GLY A 74 10.62 21.69 -10.14
N CYS A 75 10.47 21.13 -11.34
CA CYS A 75 9.51 20.05 -11.55
C CYS A 75 9.94 18.76 -10.84
N VAL A 76 11.22 18.40 -10.92
CA VAL A 76 11.77 17.22 -10.24
C VAL A 76 11.56 17.32 -8.74
N ASP A 77 11.92 18.45 -8.12
CA ASP A 77 11.74 18.67 -6.69
C ASP A 77 10.26 18.61 -6.28
N HIS A 78 9.38 19.15 -7.12
CA HIS A 78 7.94 19.09 -6.88
C HIS A 78 7.39 17.66 -6.96
N ILE A 79 7.73 16.93 -8.02
CA ILE A 79 7.38 15.52 -8.20
C ILE A 79 7.88 14.67 -7.03
N THR A 80 9.12 14.86 -6.57
CA THR A 80 9.67 14.15 -5.42
C THR A 80 8.81 14.34 -4.17
N GLN A 81 8.41 15.58 -3.86
CA GLN A 81 7.55 15.87 -2.70
C GLN A 81 6.17 15.20 -2.80
N LEU A 82 5.59 15.13 -4.00
CA LEU A 82 4.31 14.43 -4.21
C LEU A 82 4.45 12.93 -3.97
N THR A 83 5.51 12.33 -4.51
CA THR A 83 5.79 10.89 -4.34
C THR A 83 6.06 10.53 -2.88
N GLU A 84 6.78 11.37 -2.13
CA GLU A 84 7.00 11.17 -0.69
C GLU A 84 5.68 11.11 0.09
N VAL A 85 4.71 11.98 -0.22
CA VAL A 85 3.38 11.94 0.42
C VAL A 85 2.62 10.65 0.08
N VAL A 86 2.81 10.10 -1.12
CA VAL A 86 2.22 8.81 -1.51
C VAL A 86 2.80 7.67 -0.66
N TYR A 87 4.13 7.61 -0.48
CA TYR A 87 4.78 6.58 0.34
C TYR A 87 4.48 6.71 1.84
N ASP A 88 4.25 7.93 2.33
CA ASP A 88 3.76 8.15 3.69
C ASP A 88 2.38 7.49 3.92
N VAL A 89 1.51 7.49 2.90
CA VAL A 89 0.20 6.81 2.97
C VAL A 89 0.36 5.29 2.92
N GLU A 90 1.23 4.78 2.04
CA GLU A 90 1.58 3.36 1.98
C GLU A 90 2.00 2.85 3.35
N THR A 91 3.00 3.51 3.95
CA THR A 91 3.50 3.20 5.30
C THR A 91 2.35 3.19 6.31
N ALA A 92 1.43 4.16 6.24
CA ALA A 92 0.30 4.22 7.16
C ALA A 92 -0.73 3.10 6.96
N ILE A 93 -0.90 2.59 5.74
CA ILE A 93 -1.76 1.43 5.45
C ILE A 93 -1.12 0.17 6.04
N GLU A 94 0.18 -0.02 5.82
CA GLU A 94 0.95 -1.17 6.33
C GLU A 94 1.03 -1.19 7.86
N GLU A 95 1.35 -0.06 8.50
CA GLU A 95 1.41 0.06 9.96
C GLU A 95 0.05 -0.21 10.62
N ALA A 96 -1.05 0.05 9.90
CA ALA A 96 -2.39 -0.26 10.35
C ALA A 96 -2.82 -1.72 10.09
N GLY A 97 -2.03 -2.50 9.35
CA GLY A 97 -2.39 -3.83 8.87
C GLY A 97 -3.66 -3.82 8.00
N ALA A 98 -3.85 -2.75 7.24
CA ALA A 98 -5.08 -2.44 6.53
C ALA A 98 -5.01 -2.72 5.01
N GLU A 99 -3.94 -3.33 4.50
CA GLU A 99 -3.70 -3.54 3.06
C GLU A 99 -4.89 -4.21 2.36
N ALA A 100 -5.51 -5.20 3.03
CA ALA A 100 -6.69 -5.90 2.51
C ALA A 100 -7.94 -5.00 2.39
N LEU A 101 -8.01 -3.92 3.17
CA LEU A 101 -9.08 -2.92 3.11
C LEU A 101 -8.83 -1.84 2.06
N TYR A 102 -7.58 -1.67 1.60
CA TYR A 102 -7.16 -0.62 0.65
C TYR A 102 -6.60 -1.16 -0.68
N PRO A 103 -7.25 -2.13 -1.35
CA PRO A 103 -6.67 -2.81 -2.51
C PRO A 103 -6.48 -1.90 -3.73
N ARG A 104 -7.35 -0.90 -3.96
CA ARG A 104 -7.15 0.03 -5.09
C ARG A 104 -6.08 1.05 -4.78
N SER A 105 -5.99 1.47 -3.52
CA SER A 105 -4.97 2.40 -3.05
C SER A 105 -3.59 1.79 -3.18
N MET A 106 -3.39 0.55 -2.70
CA MET A 106 -2.12 -0.18 -2.84
C MET A 106 -1.74 -0.35 -4.32
N LYS A 107 -2.68 -0.78 -5.17
CA LYS A 107 -2.40 -0.88 -6.61
C LYS A 107 -2.00 0.44 -7.26
N HIS A 108 -2.59 1.55 -6.81
CA HIS A 108 -2.24 2.88 -7.32
C HIS A 108 -0.86 3.32 -6.82
N ILE A 109 -0.53 3.05 -5.56
CA ILE A 109 0.80 3.28 -4.98
C ILE A 109 1.87 2.53 -5.78
N ASP A 110 1.67 1.23 -6.08
CA ASP A 110 2.58 0.45 -6.92
C ASP A 110 2.80 1.11 -8.30
N GLY A 111 1.74 1.71 -8.86
CA GLY A 111 1.80 2.42 -10.13
C GLY A 111 2.60 3.72 -10.07
N VAL A 112 2.50 4.46 -8.95
CA VAL A 112 3.31 5.66 -8.69
C VAL A 112 4.77 5.27 -8.48
N GLU A 113 5.06 4.20 -7.73
CA GLU A 113 6.41 3.67 -7.54
C GLU A 113 7.05 3.29 -8.88
N ALA A 114 6.35 2.47 -9.68
CA ALA A 114 6.84 2.07 -11.00
C ALA A 114 7.08 3.27 -11.93
N ALA A 115 6.23 4.30 -11.88
CA ALA A 115 6.44 5.52 -12.65
C ALA A 115 7.65 6.32 -12.16
N SER A 116 7.90 6.35 -10.85
CA SER A 116 9.06 7.02 -10.25
C SER A 116 10.36 6.34 -10.69
N GLU A 117 10.41 5.01 -10.60
CA GLU A 117 11.54 4.22 -11.09
C GLU A 117 11.77 4.42 -12.59
N ALA A 118 10.70 4.37 -13.39
CA ALA A 118 10.79 4.54 -14.83
C ALA A 118 11.23 5.96 -15.24
N TYR A 119 10.81 6.99 -14.49
CA TYR A 119 11.26 8.37 -14.69
C TYR A 119 12.78 8.49 -14.47
N VAL A 120 13.31 7.87 -13.43
CA VAL A 120 14.76 7.86 -13.15
C VAL A 120 15.51 7.02 -14.20
N ALA A 121 15.02 5.82 -14.50
CA ALA A 121 15.66 4.90 -15.44
C ALA A 121 15.71 5.43 -16.88
N ALA A 122 14.73 6.23 -17.27
CA ALA A 122 14.70 6.91 -18.56
C ALA A 122 15.51 8.22 -18.59
N GLU A 123 16.25 8.53 -17.53
CA GLU A 123 17.07 9.75 -17.38
C GLU A 123 16.26 11.03 -17.62
N CYS A 124 15.01 11.08 -17.15
CA CYS A 124 14.10 12.18 -17.44
C CYS A 124 14.50 13.52 -16.79
N LYS A 125 15.40 13.50 -15.82
CA LYS A 125 16.02 14.71 -15.28
C LYS A 125 16.78 15.44 -16.39
N GLY A 126 16.44 16.71 -16.61
CA GLY A 126 16.96 17.52 -17.70
C GLY A 126 16.22 17.35 -19.03
N SER A 127 15.16 16.53 -19.08
CA SER A 127 14.24 16.53 -20.22
C SER A 127 13.58 17.91 -20.38
N THR A 128 13.49 18.34 -21.64
CA THR A 128 12.83 19.58 -22.07
C THR A 128 11.42 19.32 -22.60
N ASP A 129 10.88 18.11 -22.39
CA ASP A 129 9.52 17.79 -22.80
C ASP A 129 8.52 18.67 -22.02
N THR A 130 7.65 19.34 -22.77
CA THR A 130 6.67 20.28 -22.21
C THR A 130 5.22 19.79 -22.26
N THR A 131 4.95 18.75 -23.04
CA THR A 131 3.59 18.23 -23.23
C THR A 131 3.44 16.89 -22.54
N LEU A 132 2.65 16.86 -21.46
CA LEU A 132 2.31 15.63 -20.72
C LEU A 132 1.67 14.60 -21.66
N GLY A 133 2.31 13.43 -21.78
CA GLY A 133 1.82 12.29 -22.56
C GLY A 133 2.42 12.12 -23.97
N ASP A 134 3.16 13.10 -24.49
CA ASP A 134 3.78 13.00 -25.83
C ASP A 134 5.13 12.27 -25.82
N SER A 135 5.74 12.14 -24.64
CA SER A 135 6.98 11.40 -24.41
C SER A 135 6.85 10.47 -23.20
N ALA A 136 7.78 9.51 -23.08
CA ALA A 136 7.87 8.65 -21.90
C ALA A 136 8.04 9.48 -20.61
N CYS A 137 8.96 10.45 -20.62
CA CYS A 137 9.21 11.31 -19.46
C CYS A 137 7.99 12.14 -19.07
N ALA A 138 7.28 12.67 -20.05
CA ALA A 138 6.08 13.44 -19.80
C ALA A 138 4.92 12.56 -19.31
N GLY A 139 4.84 11.30 -19.77
CA GLY A 139 3.91 10.31 -19.26
C GLY A 139 4.19 9.92 -17.80
N TYR A 140 5.44 9.61 -17.46
CA TYR A 140 5.81 9.29 -16.07
C TYR A 140 5.59 10.48 -15.15
N ALA A 141 6.01 11.68 -15.56
CA ALA A 141 5.76 12.91 -14.81
C ALA A 141 4.26 13.15 -14.56
N ALA A 142 3.40 12.90 -15.56
CA ALA A 142 1.95 13.02 -15.39
C ALA A 142 1.41 12.06 -14.31
N THR A 143 1.85 10.80 -14.30
CA THR A 143 1.47 9.83 -13.26
C THR A 143 1.88 10.30 -11.86
N LEU A 144 3.10 10.82 -11.73
CA LEU A 144 3.63 11.29 -10.44
C LEU A 144 2.92 12.56 -9.96
N LEU A 145 2.66 13.51 -10.87
CA LEU A 145 1.92 14.75 -10.58
C LEU A 145 0.49 14.48 -10.12
N LEU A 146 -0.19 13.51 -10.73
CA LEU A 146 -1.57 13.14 -10.41
C LEU A 146 -1.66 12.11 -9.27
N GLY A 147 -0.52 11.60 -8.80
CA GLY A 147 -0.41 10.53 -7.81
C GLY A 147 -1.24 10.80 -6.55
N PRO A 148 -1.01 11.93 -5.84
CA PRO A 148 -1.72 12.23 -4.60
C PRO A 148 -3.24 12.37 -4.75
N ALA A 149 -3.71 13.13 -5.74
CA ALA A 149 -5.14 13.34 -5.96
C ALA A 149 -5.86 12.02 -6.30
N THR A 150 -5.23 11.19 -7.14
CA THR A 150 -5.80 9.87 -7.48
C THR A 150 -5.80 8.95 -6.28
N LEU A 151 -4.75 8.98 -5.44
CA LEU A 151 -4.70 8.21 -4.20
C LEU A 151 -5.78 8.62 -3.21
N SER A 152 -6.04 9.93 -3.07
CA SER A 152 -7.11 10.46 -2.22
C SER A 152 -8.48 9.89 -2.64
N MET A 153 -8.72 9.78 -3.94
CA MET A 153 -9.95 9.19 -4.48
C MET A 153 -10.01 7.67 -4.28
N THR A 154 -8.92 6.94 -4.49
CA THR A 154 -8.91 5.48 -4.33
C THR A 154 -9.06 5.05 -2.87
N MET A 155 -8.46 5.78 -1.92
CA MET A 155 -8.66 5.55 -0.49
C MET A 155 -10.14 5.67 -0.09
N GLN A 156 -10.79 6.76 -0.49
CA GLN A 156 -12.22 6.94 -0.24
C GLN A 156 -13.04 5.82 -0.89
N THR A 157 -12.70 5.44 -2.12
CA THR A 157 -13.40 4.36 -2.83
C THR A 157 -13.26 3.02 -2.11
N ASP A 158 -12.06 2.72 -1.61
CA ASP A 158 -11.79 1.54 -0.80
C ASP A 158 -12.65 1.51 0.46
N GLU A 159 -12.62 2.58 1.25
CA GLU A 159 -13.41 2.71 2.48
C GLU A 159 -14.92 2.70 2.28
N TYR A 160 -15.43 3.18 1.14
CA TYR A 160 -16.87 3.11 0.82
C TYR A 160 -17.33 1.73 0.38
N SER A 161 -16.41 0.84 0.03
CA SER A 161 -16.71 -0.50 -0.49
C SER A 161 -16.31 -1.65 0.43
N SER A 162 -15.60 -1.33 1.52
CA SER A 162 -15.13 -2.26 2.55
C SER A 162 -16.19 -2.56 3.61
#